data_AF-D6U670-F1
#
_entry.id   AF-D6U670-F1
#
_cell.length_a   1.000
_cell.length_b   1.000
_cell.length_c   1.000
_cell.angle_alpha   90.00
_cell.angle_beta   90.00
_cell.angle_gamma   90.00
#
_symmetry.space_group_name_H-M   'P 1'
#
loop_
_entity.id
_entity.type
_entity.pdbx_description
1 polymer ?
#
loop_
_entity_poly.entity_id
_entity_poly.type
_entity_poly.pdbx_seq_one_letter_code
_entity_poly.pdbx_strand_id
1 'polypeptide(L)'
;MRRLGDAWYVNPGSVGLAYNWTLPADTFHADPWAEYAIVTSEGGRNNIEFLHVPFDVRSLIELIKASGRPHPETFLALYQAKA
;
A
#
# COMPACT_ATOMS: atom_id res chain seq x y z
N MET A 1 -7.49 2.30 -11.73
CA MET A 1 -7.11 2.51 -13.15
C MET A 1 -8.12 3.43 -13.80
N ARG A 2 -7.69 4.41 -14.61
CA ARG A 2 -8.58 5.34 -15.31
C ARG A 2 -8.13 5.52 -16.76
N ARG A 3 -9.07 5.56 -17.70
CA ARG A 3 -8.80 5.95 -19.09
C ARG A 3 -9.10 7.44 -19.28
N LEU A 4 -8.18 8.17 -19.89
CA LEU A 4 -8.37 9.57 -20.29
C LEU A 4 -7.83 9.72 -21.72
N GLY A 5 -8.73 9.97 -22.67
CA GLY A 5 -8.41 9.92 -24.09
C GLY A 5 -7.82 8.56 -24.49
N ASP A 6 -6.64 8.60 -25.09
CA ASP A 6 -5.91 7.42 -25.57
C ASP A 6 -4.88 6.87 -24.57
N ALA A 7 -4.88 7.40 -23.34
CA ALA A 7 -3.97 6.98 -22.29
C ALA A 7 -4.67 6.29 -21.12
N TRP A 8 -3.94 5.33 -20.52
CA TRP A 8 -4.30 4.71 -19.25
C TRP A 8 -3.45 5.30 -18.13
N TYR A 9 -4.13 5.71 -17.07
CA TYR A 9 -3.52 6.21 -15.84
C TYR A 9 -3.71 5.15 -14.76
N VAL A 10 -2.59 4.76 -14.16
CA VAL A 10 -2.54 3.76 -13.10
C VAL A 10 -1.76 4.31 -11.91
N ASN A 11 -2.18 3.90 -10.72
CA ASN A 11 -1.43 4.10 -9.49
C ASN A 11 -1.13 2.68 -8.97
N PRO A 12 0.16 2.31 -8.79
CA PRO A 12 0.54 0.98 -8.34
C PRO A 12 0.25 0.72 -6.85
N GLY A 13 -0.24 1.73 -6.13
CA GLY A 13 -0.37 1.71 -4.68
C GLY A 13 0.91 2.18 -4.01
N SER A 14 1.10 1.77 -2.76
CA SER A 14 2.28 2.10 -1.94
C SER A 14 2.89 0.85 -1.32
N VAL A 15 4.20 0.71 -1.45
CA VAL A 15 4.95 -0.39 -0.82
C VAL A 15 4.95 -0.29 0.70
N GLY A 16 5.02 0.92 1.25
CA GLY A 16 5.17 1.15 2.70
C GLY A 16 3.89 1.50 3.44
N LEU A 17 2.80 1.79 2.72
CA LEU A 17 1.54 2.24 3.32
C LEU A 17 0.37 2.03 2.35
N ALA A 18 -0.13 0.80 2.25
CA ALA A 18 -1.29 0.46 1.43
C ALA A 18 -2.54 1.18 1.96
N TYR A 19 -3.09 2.10 1.16
CA TYR A 19 -4.23 2.91 1.56
C TYR A 19 -5.54 2.28 1.09
N ASN A 20 -6.42 2.00 2.05
CA ASN A 20 -7.73 1.46 1.76
C ASN A 20 -8.78 2.56 1.57
N TRP A 21 -8.99 2.94 0.31
CA TRP A 21 -9.97 3.96 -0.10
C TRP A 21 -11.44 3.55 0.07
N THR A 22 -11.72 2.29 0.45
CA THR A 22 -13.09 1.84 0.75
C THR A 22 -13.53 2.17 2.17
N LEU A 23 -12.59 2.55 3.04
CA LEU A 23 -12.87 2.97 4.41
C LEU A 23 -13.47 4.39 4.43
N PRO A 24 -14.28 4.72 5.46
CA PRO A 24 -14.72 6.09 5.70
C PRO A 24 -13.55 7.08 5.77
N ALA A 25 -13.77 8.33 5.36
CA ALA A 25 -12.71 9.33 5.24
C ALA A 25 -12.03 9.70 6.58
N ASP A 26 -12.72 9.51 7.70
CA ASP A 26 -12.21 9.69 9.06
C ASP A 26 -11.47 8.45 9.60
N THR A 27 -11.48 7.35 8.83
CA THR A 27 -10.91 6.06 9.20
C THR A 27 -9.71 5.79 8.30
N PHE A 28 -8.51 6.04 8.84
CA PHE A 28 -7.27 5.81 8.12
C PHE A 28 -6.56 4.57 8.67
N HIS A 29 -6.68 3.46 7.94
CA HIS A 29 -6.00 2.19 8.22
C HIS A 29 -5.16 1.74 7.04
N ALA A 30 -4.04 1.11 7.36
CA ALA A 30 -3.15 0.52 6.38
C ALA A 30 -3.37 -0.99 6.31
N ASP A 31 -3.56 -1.51 5.09
CA ASP A 31 -3.59 -2.95 4.89
C ASP A 31 -2.17 -3.53 5.02
N PRO A 32 -2.01 -4.75 5.55
CA PRO A 32 -0.71 -5.34 5.91
C PRO A 32 0.00 -5.98 4.71
N TRP A 33 0.00 -5.31 3.56
CA TRP A 33 0.72 -5.73 2.36
C TRP A 33 1.38 -4.53 1.67
N ALA A 34 2.45 -4.79 0.95
CA ALA A 34 3.05 -3.86 0.02
C ALA A 34 2.27 -3.90 -1.30
N GLU A 35 1.96 -2.73 -1.87
CA GLU A 35 1.33 -2.61 -3.17
C GLU A 35 2.34 -2.09 -4.20
N TYR A 36 2.42 -2.75 -5.34
CA TYR A 36 3.16 -2.28 -6.50
C TYR A 36 2.55 -2.84 -7.79
N ALA A 37 3.06 -2.38 -8.93
CA ALA A 37 2.70 -2.93 -10.21
C ALA A 37 3.94 -3.27 -11.06
N ILE A 38 3.83 -4.32 -11.86
CA ILE A 38 4.79 -4.67 -12.90
C ILE A 38 4.19 -4.25 -14.24
N VAL A 39 4.95 -3.48 -15.02
CA VAL A 39 4.59 -3.10 -16.38
C VAL A 39 5.49 -3.87 -17.34
N THR A 40 4.89 -4.62 -18.25
CA THR A 40 5.61 -5.28 -19.34
C THR A 40 5.11 -4.77 -20.68
N SER A 41 6.02 -4.67 -21.64
CA SER A 41 5.75 -4.27 -23.02
C SER A 41 6.47 -5.24 -23.94
N GLU A 42 5.73 -6.18 -24.52
CA GLU A 42 6.28 -7.24 -25.36
C GLU A 42 5.33 -7.55 -26.52
N GLY A 43 5.87 -7.74 -27.73
CA GLY A 43 5.06 -8.11 -28.91
C GLY A 43 3.95 -7.10 -29.25
N GLY A 44 4.14 -5.81 -28.96
CA GLY A 44 3.14 -4.77 -29.18
C GLY A 44 1.96 -4.80 -28.18
N ARG A 45 2.07 -5.58 -27.09
CA ARG A 45 1.10 -5.64 -26.01
C ARG A 45 1.71 -5.05 -24.75
N ASN A 46 0.92 -4.25 -24.04
CA ASN A 46 1.26 -3.72 -22.72
C ASN A 46 0.45 -4.49 -21.68
N ASN A 47 1.12 -4.98 -20.64
CA ASN A 47 0.48 -5.57 -19.46
C ASN A 47 0.78 -4.74 -18.23
N ILE A 48 -0.19 -4.69 -17.31
CA ILE A 48 -0.03 -4.06 -15.99
C ILE A 48 -0.57 -5.05 -14.96
N GLU A 49 0.32 -5.59 -14.14
CA GLU A 49 -0.02 -6.52 -13.06
C GLU A 49 0.07 -5.78 -11.75
N PHE A 50 -1.02 -5.75 -10.98
CA PHE A 50 -1.04 -5.21 -9.62
C PHE A 50 -0.80 -6.33 -8.63
N LEU A 51 0.13 -6.13 -7.70
CA LEU A 51 0.56 -7.15 -6.76
C LEU A 51 0.42 -6.66 -5.34
N HIS A 52 -0.05 -7.54 -4.47
CA HIS A 52 0.01 -7.39 -3.02
C HIS A 52 1.00 -8.42 -2.47
N VAL A 53 1.97 -7.95 -1.69
CA VAL A 53 2.91 -8.83 -0.98
C VAL A 53 2.69 -8.65 0.53
N PRO A 54 2.15 -9.64 1.25
CA PRO A 54 1.92 -9.51 2.68
C PRO A 54 3.25 -9.38 3.42
N PHE A 55 3.24 -8.61 4.50
CA PHE A 55 4.39 -8.50 5.41
C PHE A 55 3.98 -8.77 6.86
N ASP A 56 4.96 -9.13 7.69
CA ASP A 56 4.71 -9.34 9.12
C ASP A 56 4.58 -8.01 9.87
N VAL A 57 3.34 -7.63 10.16
CA VAL A 57 3.00 -6.44 10.94
C VAL A 57 3.65 -6.48 12.32
N ARG A 58 3.75 -7.65 12.97
CA ARG A 58 4.33 -7.72 14.32
C ARG A 58 5.81 -7.34 14.29
N SER A 59 6.55 -7.89 13.33
CA SER A 59 7.95 -7.52 13.11
C SER A 59 8.11 -6.02 12.79
N LEU A 60 7.22 -5.45 11.96
CA LEU A 60 7.22 -4.02 11.68
C LEU A 60 6.98 -3.17 12.95
N ILE A 61 6.02 -3.55 13.79
CA ILE A 61 5.70 -2.86 15.05
C ILE A 61 6.92 -2.84 15.97
N GLU A 62 7.61 -3.96 16.15
CA GLU A 62 8.77 -4.05 17.02
C GLU A 62 9.97 -3.24 16.47
N LEU A 63 10.20 -3.27 15.15
CA LEU A 63 11.22 -2.43 14.51
C LEU A 63 10.93 -0.94 14.70
N ILE A 64 9.68 -0.49 14.54
CA ILE A 64 9.30 0.91 14.73
C ILE A 64 9.51 1.33 16.18
N LYS A 65 9.12 0.51 17.17
CA LYS A 65 9.38 0.78 18.59
C LYS A 65 10.88 0.91 18.90
N ALA A 66 11.71 0.08 18.28
CA ALA A 66 13.16 0.08 18.48
C ALA A 66 13.89 1.21 17.71
N SER A 67 13.27 1.80 16.69
CA SER A 67 13.93 2.71 15.74
C SER A 67 14.31 4.09 16.29
N GLY A 68 13.79 4.50 17.46
CA GLY A 68 13.93 5.87 17.95
C GLY A 68 13.12 6.91 17.17
N ARG A 69 12.22 6.47 16.28
CA ARG A 69 11.32 7.35 15.52
C ARG A 69 10.45 8.19 16.47
N PRO A 70 10.27 9.49 16.23
CA PRO A 70 9.30 10.30 16.97
C PRO A 70 7.85 9.83 16.75
N HIS A 71 7.05 9.88 17.80
CA HIS A 71 5.62 9.55 17.78
C HIS A 71 5.29 8.17 17.16
N PRO A 72 5.96 7.09 17.57
CA PRO A 72 5.76 5.77 16.96
C PRO A 72 4.30 5.31 17.08
N GLU A 73 3.63 5.62 18.19
CA GLU A 73 2.22 5.28 18.45
C GLU A 73 1.27 5.74 17.35
N THR A 74 1.49 6.91 16.76
CA THR A 74 0.65 7.44 15.66
C THR A 74 0.77 6.58 14.42
N PHE A 75 1.98 6.10 14.10
CA PHE A 75 2.21 5.20 12.97
C PHE A 75 1.68 3.78 13.26
N LEU A 76 1.83 3.30 14.49
CA LEU A 76 1.38 1.96 14.87
C LEU A 76 -0.15 1.84 14.89
N ALA A 77 -0.86 2.92 15.22
CA ALA A 77 -2.32 2.97 15.20
C ALA A 77 -2.92 2.61 13.82
N LEU A 78 -2.18 2.83 12.74
CA LEU A 78 -2.56 2.49 11.37
C LEU A 78 -2.85 1.00 11.17
N TYR A 79 -2.21 0.14 11.96
CA TYR A 79 -2.26 -1.31 11.85
C TYR A 79 -3.00 -2.00 13.00
N GLN A 80 -3.52 -1.23 13.97
CA GLN A 80 -4.12 -1.77 15.19
C GLN A 80 -5.63 -1.98 15.11
N ALA A 81 -6.30 -1.49 14.07
CA ALA A 81 -7.74 -1.69 13.89
C ALA A 81 -8.03 -2.91 13.00
N LYS A 82 -8.13 -4.07 13.65
CA LYS A 82 -9.05 -5.13 13.24
C LYS A 82 -9.46 -5.89 14.50
N ALA A 83 -10.71 -5.69 14.91
CA ALA A 83 -11.47 -6.67 15.70
C ALA A 83 -12.19 -7.61 14.72
#